data_AF-A0A6F9XRH5-F1
#
_entry.id   AF-A0A6F9XRH5-F1
#
_cell.length_a   1.000
_cell.length_b   1.000
_cell.length_c   1.000
_cell.angle_alpha   90.00
_cell.angle_beta   90.00
_cell.angle_gamma   90.00
#
_symmetry.space_group_name_H-M   'P 1'
#
loop_
_entity.id
_entity.type
_entity.pdbx_description
1 polymer ?
#
loop_
_entity_poly.entity_id
_entity_poly.type
_entity_poly.pdbx_seq_one_letter_code
_entity_poly.pdbx_strand_id
1 'polypeptide(L)'
;MAAKTKKVQVNINREIAVEAESIIDQIGLTPTTVINSLYREIIATGRIPLNFALTPRQKAIIDFQDAIKDVPTKKITTQKELEEFFDED
;
A
#
# COMPACT_ATOMS: atom_id res chain seq x y z
N MET A 1 -5.73 35.76 22.16
CA MET A 1 -5.11 35.58 20.83
C MET A 1 -5.56 34.23 20.28
N ALA A 2 -6.19 34.19 19.10
CA ALA A 2 -6.60 32.94 18.48
C ALA A 2 -5.35 32.10 18.15
N ALA A 3 -5.40 30.79 18.42
CA ALA A 3 -4.26 29.90 18.20
C ALA A 3 -3.84 29.92 16.72
N LYS A 4 -2.61 30.37 16.44
CA LYS A 4 -2.03 30.51 15.10
C LYS A 4 -1.75 29.14 14.43
N THR A 5 -1.86 28.06 15.20
CA THR A 5 -1.53 26.69 14.80
C THR A 5 -2.67 25.74 15.18
N LYS A 6 -3.07 24.88 14.25
CA LYS A 6 -4.04 23.79 14.49
C LYS A 6 -3.28 22.48 14.73
N LYS A 7 -3.56 21.81 15.85
CA LYS A 7 -3.03 20.45 16.12
C LYS A 7 -3.85 19.42 15.35
N VAL A 8 -3.18 18.50 14.68
CA VAL A 8 -3.79 17.34 14.01
C VAL A 8 -3.27 16.08 14.70
N GLN A 9 -4.16 15.17 15.09
CA GLN A 9 -3.84 13.88 15.70
C GLN A 9 -4.48 12.78 14.86
N VAL A 10 -3.68 11.79 14.47
CA VAL A 10 -4.08 10.66 13.64
C VAL A 10 -3.30 9.42 14.08
N ASN A 11 -3.94 8.25 13.95
CA ASN A 11 -3.30 6.97 14.17
C ASN A 11 -2.74 6.46 12.83
N ILE A 12 -1.49 5.98 12.84
CA ILE A 12 -0.79 5.46 11.67
C ILE A 12 -0.18 4.11 12.07
N ASN A 13 -0.14 3.15 11.13
CA ASN A 13 0.60 1.92 11.34
C ASN A 13 2.08 2.24 11.62
N ARG A 14 2.65 1.64 12.68
CA ARG A 14 3.99 1.95 13.15
C ARG A 14 5.09 1.67 12.11
N GLU A 15 5.00 0.56 11.40
CA GLU A 15 6.00 0.16 10.40
C GLU A 15 5.99 1.14 9.22
N ILE A 16 4.79 1.47 8.72
CA ILE A 16 4.60 2.46 7.65
C ILE A 16 5.15 3.83 8.08
N ALA A 17 4.88 4.25 9.32
CA ALA A 17 5.37 5.53 9.83
C ALA A 17 6.91 5.56 9.88
N VAL A 18 7.54 4.53 10.43
CA VAL A 18 9.01 4.44 10.53
C VAL A 18 9.67 4.47 9.14
N GLU A 19 9.14 3.70 8.19
CA GLU A 19 9.69 3.66 6.82
C GLU A 19 9.53 5.01 6.13
N ALA A 20 8.34 5.61 6.18
CA ALA A 20 8.08 6.91 5.57
C ALA A 20 8.95 8.02 6.20
N GLU A 21 9.08 8.04 7.53
CA GLU A 21 9.88 9.03 8.25
C GLU A 21 11.38 8.91 7.92
N SER A 22 11.89 7.69 7.73
CA SER A 22 13.27 7.50 7.27
C SER A 22 13.52 8.10 5.88
N ILE A 23 12.57 7.94 4.95
CA ILE A 23 12.69 8.53 3.61
C ILE A 23 12.61 10.05 3.69
N ILE A 24 11.69 10.58 4.49
CA ILE A 24 11.51 12.03 4.72
C ILE A 24 12.80 12.66 5.29
N ASP A 25 13.44 11.97 6.24
CA ASP A 25 14.70 12.42 6.85
C ASP A 25 15.87 12.38 5.86
N GLN A 26 15.98 11.33 5.05
CA GLN A 26 17.02 11.20 4.02
C GLN A 26 17.02 12.35 2.99
N ILE A 27 15.86 12.96 2.73
CA ILE A 27 15.73 14.13 1.84
C ILE A 27 15.75 15.47 2.59
N GLY A 28 16.06 15.46 3.91
CA GLY A 28 16.22 16.66 4.73
C GLY A 28 14.90 17.37 5.09
N LEU A 29 13.78 16.64 5.06
CA LEU A 29 12.46 17.17 5.42
C LEU A 29 12.02 16.66 6.78
N THR A 30 10.95 17.25 7.31
CA THR A 30 10.27 16.77 8.52
C THR A 30 8.83 16.35 8.21
N PRO A 31 8.24 15.42 8.97
CA PRO A 31 6.84 15.03 8.77
C PRO A 31 5.88 16.22 8.81
N THR A 32 6.12 17.18 9.71
CA THR A 32 5.37 18.45 9.79
C THR A 32 5.45 19.26 8.49
N THR A 33 6.61 19.31 7.85
CA THR A 33 6.80 20.03 6.57
C THR A 33 6.03 19.33 5.45
N VAL A 34 6.09 18.00 5.41
CA VAL A 34 5.36 17.19 4.41
C VAL A 34 3.85 17.36 4.57
N ILE A 35 3.32 17.25 5.78
CA ILE A 35 1.89 17.44 6.07
C ILE A 35 1.45 18.86 5.69
N ASN A 36 2.20 19.89 6.08
CA ASN A 36 1.86 21.27 5.68
C ASN A 36 1.88 21.46 4.15
N SER A 37 2.83 20.83 3.46
CA SER A 37 2.92 20.90 2.00
C SER A 37 1.73 20.20 1.34
N LEU A 38 1.28 19.06 1.88
CA LEU A 38 0.05 18.40 1.46
C LEU A 38 -1.16 19.33 1.55
N TYR A 39 -1.33 20.06 2.67
CA TYR A 39 -2.40 21.05 2.81
C TYR A 39 -2.29 22.19 1.78
N ARG A 40 -1.08 22.69 1.52
CA ARG A 40 -0.87 23.74 0.50
C ARG A 40 -1.22 23.25 -0.89
N GLU A 41 -0.85 22.02 -1.24
CA GLU A 41 -1.15 21.43 -2.53
C GLU A 41 -2.66 21.23 -2.73
N ILE A 42 -3.38 20.82 -1.68
CA ILE A 42 -4.85 20.73 -1.70
C ILE A 42 -5.46 22.11 -1.97
N ILE A 43 -4.95 23.15 -1.31
CA ILE A 43 -5.43 24.53 -1.51
C ILE A 43 -5.13 25.00 -2.94
N ALA A 44 -3.93 24.73 -3.45
CA ALA A 44 -3.48 25.20 -4.76
C ALA A 44 -4.22 24.50 -5.91
N THR A 45 -4.51 23.21 -5.77
CA THR A 45 -5.09 22.39 -6.85
C THR A 45 -6.60 22.18 -6.73
N GLY A 46 -7.18 22.44 -5.56
CA GLY A 46 -8.59 22.17 -5.26
C GLY A 46 -8.92 20.67 -5.16
N ARG A 47 -7.92 19.78 -5.08
CA ARG A 47 -8.11 18.31 -5.01
C ARG A 47 -7.11 17.66 -4.06
N ILE A 48 -7.40 16.43 -3.62
CA ILE A 48 -6.45 15.63 -2.84
C ILE A 48 -5.34 15.12 -3.77
N PRO A 49 -4.05 15.43 -3.51
CA PRO A 49 -2.94 15.05 -4.39
C PRO A 49 -2.44 13.62 -4.10
N LEU A 50 -3.36 12.70 -3.85
CA LEU A 50 -3.10 11.28 -3.71
C LEU A 50 -3.87 10.56 -4.81
N ASN A 51 -3.21 9.63 -5.49
CA ASN A 51 -3.88 8.81 -6.48
C ASN A 51 -4.46 7.57 -5.79
N PHE A 52 -5.78 7.53 -5.65
CA PHE A 52 -6.50 6.38 -5.12
C PHE A 52 -6.84 5.40 -6.24
N ALA A 53 -5.81 4.87 -6.89
CA ALA A 53 -5.91 3.84 -7.91
C ALA A 53 -5.12 2.61 -7.48
N LEU A 54 -5.51 1.44 -8.00
CA LEU A 54 -4.69 0.25 -7.86
C LEU A 54 -3.31 0.51 -8.47
N THR A 55 -2.26 0.19 -7.72
CA THR A 55 -0.92 0.13 -8.31
C THR A 55 -0.89 -0.89 -9.44
N PRO A 56 0.00 -0.76 -10.45
CA PRO A 56 0.12 -1.76 -11.51
C PRO A 56 0.30 -3.18 -10.98
N ARG A 57 1.01 -3.32 -9.86
CA ARG A 57 1.20 -4.60 -9.17
C ARG A 57 -0.09 -5.13 -8.56
N GLN A 58 -0.83 -4.30 -7.82
CA GLN A 58 -2.12 -4.72 -7.25
C GLN A 58 -3.11 -5.10 -8.35
N LYS A 59 -3.15 -4.32 -9.44
CA LYS A 59 -3.96 -4.65 -10.60
C LYS A 59 -3.54 -5.97 -11.24
N ALA A 60 -2.24 -6.19 -11.47
CA ALA A 60 -1.74 -7.45 -12.04
C ALA A 60 -2.04 -8.66 -11.15
N ILE A 61 -1.99 -8.51 -9.82
CA ILE A 61 -2.38 -9.58 -8.88
C ILE A 61 -3.87 -9.91 -9.03
N ILE A 62 -4.74 -8.89 -9.12
CA ILE A 62 -6.19 -9.08 -9.31
C ILE A 62 -6.44 -9.73 -10.67
N ASP A 63 -5.86 -9.20 -11.74
CA ASP A 63 -6.02 -9.72 -13.11
C ASP A 63 -5.55 -11.19 -13.19
N PHE A 64 -4.44 -11.54 -12.51
CA PHE A 64 -3.95 -12.90 -12.41
C PHE A 64 -4.93 -13.81 -11.65
N GLN A 65 -5.41 -13.37 -10.48
CA GLN A 65 -6.39 -14.11 -9.69
C GLN A 65 -7.68 -14.38 -10.46
N ASP A 66 -8.17 -13.39 -11.20
CA ASP A 66 -9.35 -13.52 -12.04
C ASP A 66 -9.11 -14.50 -13.20
N ALA A 67 -7.95 -14.43 -13.86
CA ALA A 67 -7.60 -15.32 -14.96
C ALA A 67 -7.47 -16.80 -14.54
N ILE A 68 -7.01 -17.07 -13.31
CA ILE A 68 -6.85 -18.44 -12.81
C ILE A 68 -8.08 -18.98 -12.08
N LYS A 69 -9.14 -18.18 -11.93
CA LYS A 69 -10.31 -18.54 -11.12
C LYS A 69 -11.02 -19.79 -11.60
N ASP A 70 -11.08 -19.98 -12.92
CA ASP A 70 -11.71 -21.13 -13.55
C ASP A 70 -10.70 -22.24 -13.91
N VAL A 71 -9.42 -22.06 -13.55
CA VAL A 71 -8.40 -23.10 -13.74
C VAL A 71 -8.61 -24.17 -12.67
N PRO A 72 -8.83 -25.45 -13.07
CA PRO A 72 -9.03 -26.52 -12.11
C PRO A 72 -7.79 -26.68 -11.23
N THR A 73 -7.97 -26.63 -9.91
CA THR A 73 -6.90 -26.80 -8.92
C THR A 73 -7.11 -28.09 -8.13
N LYS A 74 -6.04 -28.88 -7.97
CA LYS A 74 -6.01 -30.08 -7.11
C LYS A 74 -5.34 -29.69 -5.79
N LYS A 75 -6.10 -29.73 -4.69
CA LYS A 75 -5.55 -29.44 -3.36
C LYS A 75 -4.85 -30.69 -2.84
N ILE A 76 -3.53 -30.65 -2.77
CA ILE A 76 -2.70 -31.74 -2.24
C ILE A 76 -2.47 -31.47 -0.75
N THR A 77 -2.84 -32.44 0.10
CA THR A 77 -2.76 -32.31 1.57
C THR A 77 -1.92 -33.37 2.24
N THR A 78 -1.54 -34.44 1.52
CA THR A 78 -0.70 -35.51 2.04
C THR A 78 0.51 -35.75 1.16
N GLN A 79 1.60 -36.26 1.75
CA GLN A 79 2.83 -36.57 1.01
C GLN A 79 2.59 -37.62 -0.09
N LYS A 80 1.69 -38.57 0.14
CA LYS A 80 1.30 -39.58 -0.84
C LYS A 80 0.57 -38.98 -2.05
N GLU A 81 -0.37 -38.06 -1.84
CA GLU A 81 -1.04 -37.32 -2.93
C GLU A 81 -0.07 -36.46 -3.74
N LEU A 82 1.03 -36.02 -3.12
CA LEU A 82 2.07 -35.22 -3.75
C LEU A 82 2.94 -36.09 -4.66
N GLU A 83 3.35 -37.26 -4.18
CA GLU A 83 4.08 -38.27 -4.97
C GLU A 83 3.26 -38.73 -6.18
N GLU A 84 1.98 -39.07 -5.99
CA GLU A 84 1.08 -39.47 -7.09
C GLU A 84 0.87 -38.36 -8.14
N PHE A 85 0.98 -37.07 -7.78
CA PHE A 85 0.88 -35.97 -8.73
C PHE A 85 2.13 -35.83 -9.62
N PHE A 86 3.31 -36.17 -9.10
CA PHE A 86 4.56 -36.13 -9.88
C PHE A 86 4.75 -37.35 -10.77
N ASP A 87 4.02 -38.44 -10.51
CA ASP A 87 4.07 -39.70 -11.26
C ASP A 87 3.00 -39.77 -12.40
N GLU A 88 2.10 -38.78 -12.52
CA GLU A 88 1.16 -38.63 -13.65
C GLU A 88 1.88 -37.96 -14.85
N ASP A 89 2.47 -38.76 -15.75
CA ASP A 89 2.90 -38.38 -17.13
C ASP A 89 1.72 -38.27 -18.12
#